data_AF-A0A0K9PAF2-F1
#
_entry.id   AF-A0A0K9PAF2-F1
#
_cell.length_a   1.000
_cell.length_b   1.000
_cell.length_c   1.000
_cell.angle_alpha   90.00
_cell.angle_beta   90.00
_cell.angle_gamma   90.00
#
_symmetry.space_group_name_H-M   'P 1'
#
loop_
_entity.id
_entity.type
_entity.pdbx_description
1 polymer ?
#
loop_
_entity_poly.entity_id
_entity_poly.type
_entity_poly.pdbx_seq_one_letter_code
_entity_poly.pdbx_strand_id
1 'polypeptide(L)'
;MYCLAYFSKLNFDVLRSMLYCCLCPNPDAQRFISLNMLDIVRLAYKRRRVQVPDYISFMVSLMFRFNVSHDIFESIKEGHVCVSESNRAVYQSITDVVYQCLTILGERAHVLQAFLNPVLDWMHFKPSLDIVRRILRMIVFLDSKLSEISEERVIMLNNAILFFMVDAVSKIPKDLDEDLQSKYDSTCEFYMTPCIYLFIGSQNLLERTLKIFISMTETRVLPASQFGSDLSLLTRVNTVVFVLITMLKSDRLPRYVTSLKKNVKDILKNIFNILYSDRLDLTEQERHEINGDFDRLKTNAYKAKCLDSIVMEELQKGN
;
A
#
# COMPACT_ATOMS: atom_id res chain seq x y z
N MET A 1 4.86 27.82 -22.27
CA MET A 1 4.09 26.56 -22.17
C MET A 1 3.16 26.34 -23.36
N TYR A 2 2.28 27.28 -23.73
CA TYR A 2 1.32 27.11 -24.83
C TYR A 2 1.92 26.79 -26.20
N CYS A 3 3.18 27.17 -26.46
CA CYS A 3 3.90 26.80 -27.68
C CYS A 3 4.09 25.27 -27.85
N LEU A 4 4.09 24.51 -26.75
CA LEU A 4 4.23 23.04 -26.77
C LEU A 4 3.03 22.36 -27.46
N ALA A 5 1.86 23.01 -27.47
CA ALA A 5 0.68 22.53 -28.19
C ALA A 5 0.84 22.59 -29.73
N TYR A 6 1.88 23.27 -30.23
CA TYR A 6 2.18 23.43 -31.66
C TYR A 6 3.25 22.46 -32.17
N PHE A 7 3.94 21.74 -31.29
CA PHE A 7 4.86 20.69 -31.72
C PHE A 7 4.10 19.58 -32.46
N SER A 8 4.71 19.07 -33.54
CA SER A 8 4.16 17.97 -34.35
C SER A 8 4.15 16.66 -33.58
N LYS A 9 5.16 16.44 -32.72
CA LYS A 9 5.26 15.31 -31.79
C LYS A 9 5.91 15.77 -30.48
N LEU A 10 5.38 15.31 -29.35
CA LEU A 10 6.05 15.43 -28.05
C LEU A 10 6.63 14.05 -27.73
N ASN A 11 7.95 13.92 -27.88
CA ASN A 11 8.65 12.69 -27.53
C ASN A 11 8.90 12.63 -26.01
N PHE A 12 9.35 11.46 -25.55
CA PHE A 12 9.67 11.24 -24.15
C PHE A 12 10.67 12.25 -23.57
N ASP A 13 11.68 12.67 -24.34
CA ASP A 13 12.67 13.65 -23.87
C ASP A 13 12.04 15.02 -23.56
N VAL A 14 11.18 15.51 -24.44
CA VAL A 14 10.46 16.77 -24.20
C VAL A 14 9.54 16.65 -22.99
N LEU A 15 8.81 15.53 -22.88
CA LEU A 15 7.96 15.25 -21.72
C LEU A 15 8.78 15.19 -20.42
N ARG A 16 9.97 14.59 -20.47
CA ARG A 16 10.90 14.53 -19.35
C ARG A 16 11.44 15.90 -18.97
N SER A 17 11.81 16.75 -19.94
CA SER A 17 12.19 18.15 -19.69
C SER A 17 11.05 18.94 -19.05
N MET A 18 9.81 18.72 -19.49
CA MET A 18 8.63 19.32 -18.87
C MET A 18 8.53 18.91 -17.39
N LEU A 19 8.71 17.63 -17.05
CA LEU A 19 8.67 17.17 -15.65
C LEU A 19 9.68 17.87 -14.73
N TYR A 20 10.84 18.29 -15.24
CA TYR A 20 11.82 19.05 -14.44
C TYR A 20 11.33 20.48 -14.12
N CYS A 21 10.54 21.09 -15.01
CA CYS A 21 9.94 22.39 -14.72
C CYS A 21 8.86 22.31 -13.62
N CYS A 22 8.30 21.12 -13.35
CA CYS A 22 7.38 20.87 -12.24
C CYS A 22 8.05 20.82 -10.85
N LEU A 23 9.36 21.02 -10.74
CA LEU A 23 10.09 21.06 -9.47
C LEU A 23 10.29 22.50 -8.96
N CYS A 24 9.33 23.39 -9.25
CA CYS A 24 9.42 24.78 -8.81
C CYS A 24 9.39 24.87 -7.28
N PRO A 25 10.30 25.63 -6.63
CA PRO A 25 10.31 25.78 -5.17
C PRO A 25 9.07 26.49 -4.62
N ASN A 26 8.37 27.26 -5.45
CA ASN A 26 7.14 27.95 -5.06
C ASN A 26 5.94 27.01 -5.28
N PRO A 27 5.19 26.62 -4.22
CA PRO A 27 4.10 25.64 -4.32
C PRO A 27 2.94 26.07 -5.23
N ASP A 28 2.58 27.35 -5.24
CA ASP A 28 1.50 27.88 -6.09
C ASP A 28 1.91 27.88 -7.58
N ALA A 29 3.16 28.26 -7.85
CA ALA A 29 3.72 28.15 -9.19
C ALA A 29 3.84 26.68 -9.61
N GLN A 30 4.30 25.80 -8.72
CA GLN A 30 4.41 24.37 -8.96
C GLN A 30 3.07 23.74 -9.31
N ARG A 31 2.01 24.10 -8.57
CA ARG A 31 0.62 23.73 -8.85
C ARG A 31 0.21 24.17 -10.25
N PHE A 32 0.33 25.46 -10.53
CA PHE A 32 -0.09 26.05 -11.80
C PHE A 32 0.64 25.42 -12.99
N ILE A 33 1.95 25.24 -12.86
CA ILE A 33 2.81 24.60 -13.86
C ILE A 33 2.35 23.15 -14.09
N SER A 34 2.13 22.37 -13.04
CA SER A 34 1.77 20.96 -13.14
C SER A 34 0.39 20.76 -13.80
N LEU A 35 -0.62 21.55 -13.41
CA LEU A 35 -1.95 21.48 -14.03
C LEU A 35 -1.92 21.89 -15.50
N ASN A 36 -1.22 22.97 -15.85
CA ASN A 36 -1.07 23.39 -17.25
C ASN A 36 -0.34 22.34 -18.09
N MET A 37 0.68 21.65 -17.53
CA MET A 37 1.35 20.57 -18.25
C MET A 37 0.43 19.39 -18.49
N LEU A 38 -0.38 18.99 -17.50
CA LEU A 38 -1.37 17.94 -17.66
C LEU A 38 -2.32 18.26 -18.82
N ASP A 39 -2.80 19.49 -18.91
CA ASP A 39 -3.68 19.92 -20.00
C ASP A 39 -2.99 19.90 -21.37
N ILE A 40 -1.75 20.39 -21.45
CA ILE A 40 -0.96 20.37 -22.69
C ILE A 40 -0.71 18.93 -23.15
N VAL A 41 -0.28 18.05 -22.24
CA VAL A 41 0.04 16.66 -22.56
C VAL A 41 -1.23 15.88 -22.91
N ARG A 42 -2.34 16.13 -22.21
CA ARG A 42 -3.67 15.58 -22.55
C ARG A 42 -4.12 16.00 -23.95
N LEU A 43 -3.96 17.28 -24.30
CA LEU A 43 -4.31 17.77 -25.63
C LEU A 43 -3.42 17.17 -26.72
N ALA A 44 -2.11 17.06 -26.46
CA ALA A 44 -1.17 16.45 -27.39
C ALA A 44 -1.47 14.97 -27.61
N TYR A 45 -1.84 14.23 -26.55
CA TYR A 45 -2.31 12.85 -26.64
C TYR A 45 -3.59 12.74 -27.48
N LYS A 46 -4.60 13.57 -27.23
CA LYS A 46 -5.84 13.60 -28.04
C LYS A 46 -5.56 13.85 -29.53
N ARG A 47 -4.52 14.62 -29.85
CA ARG A 47 -4.05 14.88 -31.22
C ARG A 47 -3.13 13.79 -31.79
N ARG A 48 -2.97 12.66 -31.09
CA ARG A 48 -2.08 11.53 -31.42
C ARG A 48 -0.60 11.92 -31.55
N ARG A 49 -0.17 12.95 -30.80
CA ARG A 49 1.20 13.47 -30.82
C ARG A 49 2.09 12.94 -29.70
N VAL A 50 1.51 12.15 -28.80
CA VAL A 50 2.18 11.45 -27.70
C VAL A 50 1.76 9.99 -27.78
N GLN A 51 2.71 9.05 -27.65
CA GLN A 51 2.37 7.63 -27.61
C GLN A 51 1.82 7.25 -26.23
N VAL A 52 0.98 6.22 -26.16
CA VAL A 52 0.38 5.76 -24.90
C VAL A 52 1.42 5.49 -23.80
N PRO A 53 2.55 4.80 -24.06
CA PRO A 53 3.55 4.56 -23.02
C PRO A 53 4.19 5.85 -22.49
N ASP A 54 4.54 6.78 -23.39
CA ASP A 54 5.11 8.08 -23.03
C ASP A 54 4.12 8.92 -22.22
N TYR A 55 2.84 8.88 -22.58
CA TYR A 55 1.77 9.56 -21.89
C TYR A 55 1.60 9.04 -20.47
N ILE A 56 1.50 7.72 -20.30
CA ILE A 56 1.37 7.07 -18.99
C ILE A 56 2.61 7.35 -18.13
N SER A 57 3.81 7.17 -18.70
CA SER A 57 5.07 7.42 -17.99
C SER A 57 5.18 8.87 -17.51
N PHE A 58 4.74 9.83 -18.32
CA PHE A 58 4.66 11.24 -17.91
C PHE A 58 3.70 11.43 -16.73
N MET A 59 2.49 10.88 -16.79
CA MET A 59 1.49 11.00 -15.72
C MET A 59 1.99 10.42 -14.40
N VAL A 60 2.56 9.20 -14.45
CA VAL A 60 3.14 8.52 -13.28
C VAL A 60 4.28 9.35 -12.71
N SER A 61 5.23 9.78 -13.56
CA SER A 61 6.38 10.56 -13.12
C SER A 61 5.98 11.91 -12.52
N LEU A 62 4.93 12.57 -13.03
CA LEU A 62 4.42 13.80 -12.46
C LEU A 62 3.86 13.56 -11.05
N MET A 63 3.09 12.48 -10.85
CA MET A 63 2.58 12.11 -9.53
C MET A 63 3.70 11.84 -8.54
N PHE A 64 4.76 11.14 -8.94
CA PHE A 64 5.90 10.84 -8.07
C PHE A 64 6.70 12.10 -7.71
N ARG A 65 6.88 13.01 -8.68
CA ARG A 65 7.66 14.24 -8.48
C ARG A 65 6.91 15.30 -7.70
N PHE A 66 5.59 15.31 -7.77
CA PHE A 66 4.75 16.15 -6.91
C PHE A 66 4.64 15.51 -5.52
N ASN A 67 5.78 15.25 -4.88
CA ASN A 67 5.82 14.74 -3.50
C ASN A 67 5.77 15.94 -2.55
N VAL A 68 4.59 16.27 -2.08
CA VAL A 68 4.47 17.15 -0.91
C VAL A 68 4.73 16.26 0.31
N SER A 69 5.99 16.12 0.70
CA SER A 69 6.34 15.34 1.87
C SER A 69 5.92 16.08 3.13
N HIS A 70 4.87 15.59 3.77
CA HIS A 70 4.82 15.57 5.22
C HIS A 70 4.20 14.25 5.63
N ASP A 71 4.92 13.49 6.45
CA ASP A 71 4.41 12.23 6.95
C ASP A 71 3.22 12.52 7.89
N ILE A 72 2.05 11.98 7.57
CA ILE A 72 0.86 12.10 8.42
C ILE A 72 1.18 11.57 9.83
N PHE A 73 2.03 10.55 9.93
CA PHE A 73 2.47 10.01 11.22
C PHE A 73 3.32 11.01 12.02
N GLU A 74 4.21 11.77 11.37
CA GLU A 74 4.98 12.84 12.04
C GLU A 74 4.06 13.96 12.54
N SER A 75 3.04 14.33 11.74
CA SER A 75 2.07 15.37 12.13
C SER A 75 1.26 14.96 13.38
N ILE A 76 0.88 13.69 13.48
CA ILE A 76 0.18 13.16 14.66
C ILE A 76 1.11 13.20 15.88
N LYS A 77 2.39 12.82 15.71
CA LYS A 77 3.40 12.82 16.78
C LYS A 77 3.65 14.21 17.36
N GLU A 78 3.70 15.24 16.52
CA GLU A 78 3.97 16.62 16.95
C GLU A 78 2.74 17.35 17.49
N GLY A 79 1.57 16.70 17.53
CA GLY A 79 0.30 17.34 17.92
C GLY A 79 -0.16 18.44 16.95
N HIS A 80 0.54 18.62 15.84
CA HIS A 80 0.21 19.57 14.80
C HIS A 80 -0.90 19.00 13.91
N VAL A 81 -2.12 19.45 14.18
CA VAL A 81 -3.20 19.34 13.20
C VAL A 81 -2.88 20.32 12.06
N CYS A 82 -2.72 19.75 10.87
CA CYS A 82 -2.63 20.41 9.56
C CYS A 82 -1.24 20.85 9.08
N VAL A 83 -0.60 19.95 8.32
CA VAL A 83 0.05 20.38 7.07
C VAL A 83 -1.03 21.00 6.19
N SER A 84 -0.78 22.22 5.70
CA SER A 84 -1.72 23.07 4.96
C SER A 84 -2.63 22.25 4.01
N GLU A 85 -3.93 22.27 4.25
CA GLU A 85 -4.95 21.64 3.40
C GLU A 85 -4.77 21.97 1.91
N SER A 86 -4.16 23.13 1.60
CA SER A 86 -3.81 23.58 0.26
C SER A 86 -2.98 22.55 -0.52
N ASN A 87 -1.86 22.06 0.02
CA ASN A 87 -0.97 21.15 -0.71
C ASN A 87 -1.61 19.76 -0.93
N ARG A 88 -2.36 19.25 0.06
CA ARG A 88 -3.11 18.01 -0.08
C ARG A 88 -4.19 18.13 -1.15
N ALA A 89 -4.90 19.27 -1.19
CA ALA A 89 -5.90 19.56 -2.21
C ALA A 89 -5.28 19.70 -3.61
N VAL A 90 -4.08 20.29 -3.73
CA VAL A 90 -3.36 20.34 -5.01
C VAL A 90 -2.99 18.96 -5.50
N TYR A 91 -2.36 18.15 -4.64
CA TYR A 91 -1.94 16.83 -5.04
C TYR A 91 -3.14 15.93 -5.36
N GLN A 92 -4.25 16.10 -4.63
CA GLN A 92 -5.54 15.49 -4.97
C GLN A 92 -6.03 15.91 -6.35
N SER A 93 -5.99 17.21 -6.68
CA SER A 93 -6.37 17.73 -7.99
C SER A 93 -5.53 17.12 -9.11
N ILE A 94 -4.21 17.03 -8.93
CA ILE A 94 -3.30 16.38 -9.89
C ILE A 94 -3.67 14.90 -10.05
N THR A 95 -3.87 14.20 -8.94
CA THR A 95 -4.25 12.79 -8.94
C THR A 95 -5.58 12.59 -9.71
N ASP A 96 -6.58 13.44 -9.48
CA ASP A 96 -7.90 13.37 -10.11
C ASP A 96 -7.82 13.63 -11.62
N VAL A 97 -6.99 14.59 -12.05
CA VAL A 97 -6.73 14.81 -13.47
C VAL A 97 -6.02 13.60 -14.09
N VAL A 98 -5.06 13.00 -13.39
CA VAL A 98 -4.41 11.76 -13.87
C VAL A 98 -5.42 10.62 -13.99
N TYR A 99 -6.33 10.44 -13.03
CA TYR A 99 -7.43 9.47 -13.13
C TYR A 99 -8.24 9.68 -14.41
N GLN A 100 -8.69 10.92 -14.66
CA GLN A 100 -9.44 11.25 -15.88
C GLN A 100 -8.61 10.97 -17.14
N CYS A 101 -7.32 11.28 -17.11
CA CYS A 101 -6.39 11.03 -18.21
C CYS A 101 -6.20 9.53 -18.49
N LEU A 102 -6.24 8.66 -17.48
CA LEU A 102 -6.14 7.22 -17.66
C LEU A 102 -7.44 6.62 -18.20
N THR A 103 -8.60 7.14 -17.81
CA THR A 103 -9.91 6.64 -18.29
C THR A 103 -10.13 6.78 -19.79
N ILE A 104 -9.40 7.69 -20.46
CA ILE A 104 -9.54 7.92 -21.90
C ILE A 104 -8.64 7.02 -22.76
N LEU A 105 -7.75 6.22 -22.14
CA LEU A 105 -6.73 5.44 -22.87
C LEU A 105 -7.25 4.12 -23.46
N GLY A 106 -8.43 3.67 -23.04
CA GLY A 106 -9.05 2.44 -23.54
C GLY A 106 -9.55 1.54 -22.41
N GLU A 107 -9.57 0.24 -22.66
CA GLU A 107 -9.97 -0.76 -21.68
C GLU A 107 -9.05 -0.76 -20.46
N ARG A 108 -9.64 -0.79 -19.26
CA ARG A 108 -8.90 -0.51 -18.03
C ARG A 108 -7.81 -1.53 -17.71
N ALA A 109 -8.00 -2.81 -18.07
CA ALA A 109 -7.00 -3.87 -17.85
C ALA A 109 -5.73 -3.62 -18.69
N HIS A 110 -5.89 -3.31 -19.97
CA HIS A 110 -4.80 -2.91 -20.86
C HIS A 110 -4.08 -1.63 -20.37
N VAL A 111 -4.85 -0.64 -19.91
CA VAL A 111 -4.28 0.58 -19.31
C VAL A 111 -3.47 0.26 -18.06
N LEU A 112 -3.96 -0.66 -17.21
CA LEU A 112 -3.23 -1.12 -16.04
C LEU A 112 -1.89 -1.77 -16.43
N GLN A 113 -1.86 -2.63 -17.45
CA GLN A 113 -0.61 -3.26 -17.88
C GLN A 113 0.46 -2.22 -18.27
N ALA A 114 0.07 -1.16 -18.99
CA ALA A 114 0.99 -0.11 -19.40
C ALA A 114 1.36 0.83 -18.23
N PHE A 115 0.44 1.02 -17.28
CA PHE A 115 0.66 1.78 -16.04
C PHE A 115 1.61 1.08 -15.06
N LEU A 116 1.56 -0.25 -14.99
CA LEU A 116 2.28 -1.01 -13.97
C LEU A 116 3.80 -0.99 -14.18
N ASN A 117 4.29 -0.95 -15.42
CA ASN A 117 5.73 -0.93 -15.70
C ASN A 117 6.45 0.27 -15.06
N PRO A 118 6.09 1.54 -15.37
CA PRO A 118 6.72 2.69 -14.73
C PRO A 118 6.46 2.72 -13.22
N VAL A 119 5.31 2.22 -12.76
CA VAL A 119 5.01 2.15 -11.32
C VAL A 119 5.97 1.21 -10.58
N LEU A 120 6.22 0.01 -11.10
CA LEU A 120 7.12 -0.95 -10.47
C LEU A 120 8.57 -0.44 -10.45
N ASP A 121 9.00 0.23 -11.54
CA ASP A 121 10.31 0.90 -11.59
C ASP A 121 10.44 1.97 -10.49
N TRP A 122 9.37 2.76 -10.30
CA TRP A 122 9.36 3.80 -9.27
C TRP A 122 9.27 3.25 -7.84
N MET A 123 8.53 2.15 -7.62
CA MET A 123 8.41 1.51 -6.31
C MET A 123 9.77 1.02 -5.79
N HIS A 124 10.71 0.69 -6.68
CA HIS A 124 12.09 0.37 -6.30
C HIS A 124 12.80 1.49 -5.51
N PHE A 125 12.45 2.76 -5.77
CA PHE A 125 13.05 3.91 -5.10
C PHE A 125 12.45 4.22 -3.73
N LYS A 126 11.63 3.31 -3.15
CA LYS A 126 11.00 3.46 -1.83
C LYS A 126 10.30 4.82 -1.64
N PRO A 127 9.29 5.14 -2.48
CA PRO A 127 8.52 6.37 -2.37
C PRO A 127 7.76 6.46 -1.03
N SER A 128 7.28 7.67 -0.68
CA SER A 128 6.50 7.88 0.53
C SER A 128 5.18 7.09 0.54
N LEU A 129 4.67 6.78 1.74
CA LEU A 129 3.41 6.03 1.92
C LEU A 129 2.23 6.67 1.19
N ASP A 130 2.12 8.01 1.19
CA ASP A 130 1.07 8.72 0.49
C ASP A 130 1.08 8.49 -1.03
N ILE A 131 2.28 8.46 -1.62
CA ILE A 131 2.45 8.18 -3.05
C ILE A 131 2.05 6.74 -3.34
N VAL A 132 2.61 5.77 -2.61
CA VAL A 132 2.31 4.35 -2.82
C VAL A 132 0.82 4.10 -2.68
N ARG A 133 0.20 4.63 -1.63
CA ARG A 133 -1.23 4.50 -1.37
C ARG A 133 -2.08 5.00 -2.55
N ARG A 134 -1.74 6.15 -3.13
CA ARG A 134 -2.46 6.70 -4.29
C ARG A 134 -2.30 5.83 -5.53
N ILE A 135 -1.11 5.29 -5.75
CA ILE A 135 -0.85 4.36 -6.83
C ILE A 135 -1.65 3.07 -6.65
N LEU A 136 -1.68 2.50 -5.44
CA LEU A 136 -2.50 1.33 -5.16
C LEU A 136 -3.98 1.63 -5.41
N ARG A 137 -4.48 2.82 -5.06
CA ARG A 137 -5.84 3.25 -5.43
C ARG A 137 -6.04 3.32 -6.95
N MET A 138 -5.03 3.73 -7.72
CA MET A 138 -5.09 3.72 -9.18
C MET A 138 -5.15 2.31 -9.74
N ILE A 139 -4.35 1.39 -9.20
CA ILE A 139 -4.39 -0.02 -9.59
C ILE A 139 -5.78 -0.61 -9.33
N VAL A 140 -6.33 -0.37 -8.12
CA VAL A 140 -7.70 -0.77 -7.76
C VAL A 140 -8.73 -0.21 -8.75
N PHE A 141 -8.63 1.07 -9.09
CA PHE A 141 -9.54 1.74 -10.00
C PHE A 141 -9.50 1.19 -11.43
N LEU A 142 -8.29 0.90 -11.93
CA LEU A 142 -8.09 0.38 -13.28
C LEU A 142 -8.56 -1.08 -13.35
N ASP A 143 -7.93 -1.97 -12.59
CA ASP A 143 -8.39 -3.35 -12.49
C ASP A 143 -7.92 -4.02 -11.20
N SER A 144 -8.78 -4.02 -10.19
CA SER A 144 -8.54 -4.75 -8.94
C SER A 144 -8.40 -6.27 -9.11
N LYS A 145 -8.95 -6.86 -10.18
CA LYS A 145 -8.84 -8.31 -10.43
C LYS A 145 -7.48 -8.72 -10.98
N LEU A 146 -6.72 -7.75 -11.50
CA LEU A 146 -5.44 -7.98 -12.15
C LEU A 146 -5.55 -8.98 -13.32
N SER A 147 -6.66 -8.93 -14.06
CA SER A 147 -7.14 -9.99 -14.96
C SER A 147 -6.18 -10.33 -16.09
N GLU A 148 -5.38 -9.36 -16.53
CA GLU A 148 -4.45 -9.49 -17.66
C GLU A 148 -2.99 -9.25 -17.24
N ILE A 149 -2.69 -9.20 -15.93
CA ILE A 149 -1.31 -8.98 -15.48
C ILE A 149 -0.55 -10.32 -15.50
N SER A 150 0.71 -10.29 -15.95
CA SER A 150 1.58 -11.46 -15.93
C SER A 150 1.95 -11.87 -14.50
N GLU A 151 2.16 -13.17 -14.28
CA GLU A 151 2.45 -13.69 -12.94
C GLU A 151 3.68 -13.03 -12.29
N GLU A 152 4.73 -12.77 -13.07
CA GLU A 152 5.92 -12.05 -12.63
C GLU A 152 5.59 -10.66 -12.06
N ARG A 153 4.73 -9.90 -12.76
CA ARG A 153 4.31 -8.57 -12.32
C ARG A 153 3.40 -8.62 -11.10
N VAL A 154 2.57 -9.67 -10.98
CA VAL A 154 1.79 -9.92 -9.75
C VAL A 154 2.72 -10.16 -8.56
N ILE A 155 3.81 -10.92 -8.74
CA ILE A 155 4.80 -11.17 -7.68
C ILE A 155 5.49 -9.86 -7.27
N MET A 156 5.95 -9.05 -8.24
CA MET A 156 6.58 -7.76 -7.95
C MET A 156 5.62 -6.81 -7.21
N LEU A 157 4.37 -6.73 -7.66
CA LEU A 157 3.34 -5.93 -7.01
C LEU A 157 3.04 -6.41 -5.58
N ASN A 158 2.92 -7.73 -5.38
CA ASN A 158 2.70 -8.32 -4.06
C ASN A 158 3.82 -7.95 -3.08
N ASN A 159 5.08 -8.03 -3.53
CA ASN A 159 6.22 -7.63 -2.71
C ASN A 159 6.16 -6.14 -2.36
N ALA A 160 5.88 -5.27 -3.33
CA ALA A 160 5.74 -3.84 -3.08
C ALA A 160 4.60 -3.51 -2.11
N ILE A 161 3.46 -4.20 -2.21
CA ILE A 161 2.34 -4.08 -1.27
C ILE A 161 2.77 -4.51 0.14
N LEU A 162 3.48 -5.63 0.26
CA LEU A 162 3.99 -6.10 1.55
C LEU A 162 4.95 -5.11 2.20
N PHE A 163 5.91 -4.57 1.45
CA PHE A 163 6.80 -3.50 1.91
C PHE A 163 6.03 -2.29 2.40
N PHE A 164 5.02 -1.85 1.64
CA PHE A 164 4.17 -0.73 2.00
C PHE A 164 3.38 -0.99 3.30
N MET A 165 2.85 -2.19 3.49
CA MET A 165 2.12 -2.55 4.71
C MET A 165 3.04 -2.58 5.93
N VAL A 166 4.24 -3.16 5.79
CA VAL A 166 5.27 -3.17 6.84
C VAL A 166 5.68 -1.74 7.21
N ASP A 167 5.99 -0.90 6.21
CA ASP A 167 6.39 0.49 6.45
C ASP A 167 5.29 1.27 7.17
N ALA A 168 4.02 1.14 6.74
CA ALA A 168 2.88 1.79 7.38
C ALA A 168 2.66 1.36 8.84
N VAL A 169 2.85 0.08 9.17
CA VAL A 169 2.70 -0.42 10.56
C VAL A 169 3.90 -0.02 11.42
N SER A 170 5.11 -0.04 10.86
CA SER A 170 6.34 0.28 11.59
C SER A 170 6.39 1.73 12.10
N LYS A 171 5.57 2.62 11.52
CA LYS A 171 5.46 4.02 11.91
C LYS A 171 4.55 4.27 13.11
N ILE A 172 3.85 3.24 13.60
CA ILE A 172 3.04 3.34 14.83
C ILE A 172 4.01 3.34 16.03
N PRO A 173 4.09 4.43 16.81
CA PRO A 173 4.86 4.46 18.04
C PRO A 173 4.36 3.41 19.02
N LYS A 174 5.29 2.84 19.78
CA LYS A 174 4.96 2.03 20.96
C LYS A 174 4.59 2.96 22.12
N ASP A 175 3.67 2.51 22.97
CA ASP A 175 3.29 3.18 24.23
C ASP A 175 2.59 4.54 24.04
N LEU A 176 1.55 4.57 23.22
CA LEU A 176 0.67 5.74 23.06
C LEU A 176 -0.49 5.74 24.06
N ASP A 177 -0.96 6.93 24.41
CA ASP A 177 -2.28 7.06 25.04
C ASP A 177 -3.40 6.54 24.11
N GLU A 178 -4.56 6.20 24.69
CA GLU A 178 -5.66 5.58 23.93
C GLU A 178 -6.16 6.46 22.77
N ASP A 179 -6.18 7.78 22.94
CA ASP A 179 -6.66 8.75 21.94
C ASP A 179 -5.70 8.84 20.74
N LEU A 180 -4.40 8.88 20.99
CA LEU A 180 -3.37 8.85 19.96
C LEU A 180 -3.35 7.49 19.29
N GLN A 181 -3.42 6.40 20.04
CA GLN A 181 -3.47 5.05 19.47
C GLN A 181 -4.64 4.91 18.49
N SER A 182 -5.83 5.41 18.85
CA SER A 182 -6.98 5.41 17.94
C SER A 182 -6.74 6.21 16.66
N LYS A 183 -6.00 7.33 16.71
CA LYS A 183 -5.64 8.12 15.52
C LYS A 183 -4.64 7.41 14.63
N TYR A 184 -3.63 6.75 15.22
CA TYR A 184 -2.67 5.94 14.47
C TYR A 184 -3.35 4.75 13.81
N ASP A 185 -4.18 4.01 14.55
CA ASP A 185 -4.96 2.89 14.02
C ASP A 185 -5.80 3.34 12.81
N SER A 186 -6.57 4.43 12.95
CA SER A 186 -7.36 5.01 11.86
C SER A 186 -6.50 5.44 10.65
N THR A 187 -5.31 6.00 10.90
CA THR A 187 -4.38 6.40 9.85
C THR A 187 -3.80 5.19 9.11
N CYS A 188 -3.46 4.12 9.83
CA CYS A 188 -3.03 2.86 9.24
C CYS A 188 -4.18 2.19 8.47
N GLU A 189 -5.39 2.11 9.03
CA GLU A 189 -6.58 1.62 8.32
C GLU A 189 -6.82 2.41 7.03
N PHE A 190 -6.68 3.74 7.10
CA PHE A 190 -6.67 4.60 5.94
C PHE A 190 -5.65 4.04 4.94
N TYR A 191 -4.35 3.95 5.27
CA TYR A 191 -3.29 3.46 4.35
C TYR A 191 -3.52 2.04 3.80
N MET A 192 -4.06 1.14 4.60
CA MET A 192 -4.31 -0.26 4.25
C MET A 192 -5.50 -0.46 3.31
N THR A 193 -6.44 0.48 3.31
CA THR A 193 -7.67 0.41 2.50
C THR A 193 -7.43 -0.08 1.06
N PRO A 194 -6.59 0.56 0.20
CA PRO A 194 -6.39 0.09 -1.17
C PRO A 194 -5.82 -1.34 -1.27
N CYS A 195 -4.98 -1.78 -0.33
CA CYS A 195 -4.48 -3.16 -0.31
C CYS A 195 -5.65 -4.15 -0.13
N ILE A 196 -6.57 -3.85 0.78
CA ILE A 196 -7.77 -4.66 1.03
C ILE A 196 -8.62 -4.75 -0.25
N TYR A 197 -8.81 -3.64 -0.97
CA TYR A 197 -9.52 -3.67 -2.25
C TYR A 197 -8.83 -4.53 -3.31
N LEU A 198 -7.49 -4.55 -3.37
CA LEU A 198 -6.74 -5.42 -4.28
C LEU A 198 -6.90 -6.89 -3.88
N PHE A 199 -6.84 -7.22 -2.60
CA PHE A 199 -7.07 -8.58 -2.11
C PHE A 199 -8.49 -9.06 -2.37
N ILE A 200 -9.48 -8.16 -2.28
CA ILE A 200 -10.85 -8.44 -2.68
C ILE A 200 -10.92 -8.70 -4.19
N GLY A 201 -10.27 -7.86 -5.00
CA GLY A 201 -10.28 -8.04 -6.45
C GLY A 201 -9.58 -9.32 -6.90
N SER A 202 -8.46 -9.69 -6.26
CA SER A 202 -7.57 -10.77 -6.70
C SER A 202 -7.30 -11.79 -5.58
N GLN A 203 -7.95 -12.95 -5.69
CA GLN A 203 -7.73 -14.08 -4.77
C GLN A 203 -6.29 -14.61 -4.83
N ASN A 204 -5.68 -14.64 -6.03
CA ASN A 204 -4.28 -15.04 -6.20
C ASN A 204 -3.35 -14.12 -5.37
N LEU A 205 -3.56 -12.81 -5.45
CA LEU A 205 -2.80 -11.84 -4.66
C LEU A 205 -2.97 -12.10 -3.16
N LEU A 206 -4.21 -12.24 -2.69
CA LEU A 206 -4.51 -12.54 -1.29
C LEU A 206 -3.83 -13.82 -0.80
N GLU A 207 -3.94 -14.92 -1.55
CA GLU A 207 -3.34 -16.21 -1.16
C GLU A 207 -1.81 -16.14 -1.09
N ARG A 208 -1.19 -15.37 -1.99
CA ARG A 208 0.27 -15.12 -1.95
C ARG A 208 0.66 -14.31 -0.73
N THR A 209 -0.05 -13.23 -0.44
CA THR A 209 0.17 -12.43 0.77
C THR A 209 0.03 -13.27 2.04
N LEU A 210 -1.02 -14.10 2.14
CA LEU A 210 -1.26 -14.97 3.30
C LEU A 210 -0.16 -16.01 3.50
N LYS A 211 0.36 -16.62 2.42
CA LYS A 211 1.52 -17.53 2.50
C LYS A 211 2.76 -16.83 3.06
N ILE A 212 2.97 -15.57 2.67
CA ILE A 212 4.08 -14.78 3.19
C ILE A 212 3.84 -14.44 4.67
N PHE A 213 2.61 -14.11 5.09
CA PHE A 213 2.28 -13.91 6.50
C PHE A 213 2.48 -15.16 7.36
N ILE A 214 2.17 -16.35 6.84
CA ILE A 214 2.52 -17.61 7.50
C ILE A 214 4.04 -17.69 7.69
N SER A 215 4.82 -17.47 6.63
CA SER A 215 6.29 -17.50 6.74
C SER A 215 6.85 -16.41 7.68
N MET A 216 6.21 -15.24 7.74
CA MET A 216 6.57 -14.15 8.66
C MET A 216 6.28 -14.49 10.11
N THR A 217 5.42 -15.46 10.40
CA THR A 217 5.13 -15.94 11.76
C THR A 217 5.83 -17.24 12.09
N GLU A 218 6.61 -17.83 11.18
CA GLU A 218 7.46 -18.98 11.50
C GLU A 218 8.72 -18.55 12.27
N THR A 219 9.21 -19.45 13.14
CA THR A 219 10.44 -19.28 13.91
C THR A 219 11.72 -19.31 13.07
N ARG A 220 11.62 -19.68 11.79
CA ARG A 220 12.74 -19.75 10.86
C ARG A 220 13.12 -18.33 10.38
N VAL A 221 14.42 -18.10 10.23
CA VAL A 221 14.96 -16.88 9.61
C VAL A 221 14.50 -16.85 8.16
N LEU A 222 13.73 -15.83 7.79
CA LEU A 222 13.36 -15.59 6.40
C LEU A 222 14.65 -15.31 5.60
N PRO A 223 14.78 -15.77 4.34
CA PRO A 223 15.86 -15.31 3.49
C PRO A 223 15.82 -13.78 3.42
N ALA A 224 16.94 -13.14 3.79
CA ALA A 224 17.10 -11.68 3.84
C ALA A 224 16.73 -10.96 2.52
N SER A 225 16.60 -11.71 1.42
CA SER A 225 16.33 -11.21 0.07
C SER A 225 14.91 -10.71 -0.18
N GLN A 226 13.92 -10.95 0.69
CA GLN A 226 12.53 -10.53 0.41
C GLN A 226 12.11 -9.21 1.08
N PHE A 227 12.74 -8.81 2.19
CA PHE A 227 12.28 -7.67 2.99
C PHE A 227 13.34 -6.58 3.28
N GLY A 228 14.55 -6.68 2.70
CA GLY A 228 15.52 -5.58 2.70
C GLY A 228 16.01 -5.08 4.07
N SER A 229 15.58 -5.71 5.17
CA SER A 229 16.03 -5.50 6.54
C SER A 229 15.72 -6.73 7.39
N ASP A 230 16.57 -7.01 8.37
CA ASP A 230 16.29 -7.97 9.45
C ASP A 230 15.16 -7.42 10.33
N LEU A 231 13.92 -7.55 9.87
CA LEU A 231 12.74 -7.26 10.68
C LEU A 231 12.75 -8.17 11.91
N SER A 232 12.71 -7.58 13.10
CA SER A 232 12.60 -8.34 14.34
C SER A 232 11.35 -9.23 14.32
N LEU A 233 11.41 -10.37 15.00
CA LEU A 233 10.28 -11.30 15.09
C LEU A 233 9.01 -10.59 15.56
N LEU A 234 9.16 -9.70 16.55
CA LEU A 234 8.09 -8.87 17.05
C LEU A 234 7.47 -7.98 15.95
N THR A 235 8.28 -7.28 15.16
CA THR A 235 7.78 -6.41 14.08
C THR A 235 7.05 -7.22 13.01
N ARG A 236 7.55 -8.41 12.70
CA ARG A 236 6.91 -9.35 11.76
C ARG A 236 5.52 -9.77 12.27
N VAL A 237 5.44 -10.23 13.51
CA VAL A 237 4.17 -10.68 14.12
C VAL A 237 3.18 -9.53 14.21
N ASN A 238 3.60 -8.37 14.73
CA ASN A 238 2.74 -7.19 14.85
C ASN A 238 2.18 -6.76 13.49
N THR A 239 3.03 -6.69 12.45
CA THR A 239 2.59 -6.38 11.08
C THR A 239 1.52 -7.35 10.58
N VAL A 240 1.77 -8.66 10.72
CA VAL A 240 0.83 -9.70 10.27
C VAL A 240 -0.50 -9.57 11.02
N VAL A 241 -0.45 -9.43 12.35
CA VAL A 241 -1.64 -9.31 13.21
C VAL A 241 -2.42 -8.05 12.87
N PHE A 242 -1.77 -6.90 12.74
CA PHE A 242 -2.41 -5.63 12.44
C PHE A 242 -3.13 -5.67 11.08
N VAL A 243 -2.45 -6.14 10.03
CA VAL A 243 -3.05 -6.24 8.69
C VAL A 243 -4.23 -7.21 8.71
N LEU A 244 -4.08 -8.38 9.33
CA LEU A 244 -5.16 -9.36 9.42
C LEU A 244 -6.37 -8.82 10.18
N ILE A 245 -6.18 -8.16 11.33
CA ILE A 245 -7.27 -7.55 12.08
C ILE A 245 -7.99 -6.51 11.21
N THR A 246 -7.23 -5.66 10.52
CA THR A 246 -7.79 -4.65 9.62
C THR A 246 -8.64 -5.30 8.52
N MET A 247 -8.14 -6.39 7.93
CA MET A 247 -8.89 -7.16 6.96
C MET A 247 -10.16 -7.75 7.57
N LEU A 248 -10.07 -8.43 8.72
CA LEU A 248 -11.18 -9.10 9.42
C LEU A 248 -12.29 -8.13 9.86
N LYS A 249 -11.95 -6.88 10.17
CA LYS A 249 -12.91 -5.82 10.50
C LYS A 249 -13.65 -5.27 9.27
N SER A 250 -13.13 -5.50 8.06
CA SER A 250 -13.78 -5.00 6.85
C SER A 250 -15.14 -5.67 6.63
N ASP A 251 -16.16 -4.85 6.42
CA ASP A 251 -17.51 -5.25 6.04
C ASP A 251 -17.58 -6.04 4.71
N ARG A 252 -16.49 -6.04 3.93
CA ARG A 252 -16.39 -6.66 2.61
C ARG A 252 -15.83 -8.08 2.64
N LEU A 253 -15.66 -8.66 3.83
CA LEU A 253 -15.13 -10.00 4.07
C LEU A 253 -15.86 -11.20 3.41
N PRO A 254 -17.18 -11.20 3.09
CA PRO A 254 -17.92 -12.44 2.82
C PRO A 254 -17.39 -13.33 1.69
N ARG A 255 -16.59 -12.81 0.75
CA ARG A 255 -16.09 -13.58 -0.41
C ARG A 255 -14.78 -14.35 -0.16
N TYR A 256 -14.06 -14.11 0.94
CA TYR A 256 -12.71 -14.67 1.17
C TYR A 256 -12.59 -15.45 2.49
N VAL A 257 -13.72 -15.63 3.17
CA VAL A 257 -13.79 -16.27 4.49
C VAL A 257 -13.08 -17.62 4.51
N THR A 258 -13.17 -18.43 3.45
CA THR A 258 -12.52 -19.75 3.40
C THR A 258 -11.00 -19.67 3.36
N SER A 259 -10.43 -18.84 2.49
CA SER A 259 -8.97 -18.66 2.40
C SER A 259 -8.43 -18.00 3.68
N LEU A 260 -9.15 -17.04 4.24
CA LEU A 260 -8.78 -16.42 5.52
C LEU A 260 -8.82 -17.42 6.68
N LYS A 261 -9.87 -18.24 6.79
CA LYS A 261 -10.03 -19.25 7.86
C LYS A 261 -8.80 -20.13 8.04
N LYS A 262 -8.38 -20.81 6.96
CA LYS A 262 -7.25 -21.75 7.02
C LYS A 262 -5.95 -21.03 7.40
N ASN A 263 -5.63 -19.95 6.69
CA ASN A 263 -4.35 -19.25 6.90
C ASN A 263 -4.31 -18.54 8.26
N VAL A 264 -5.42 -17.97 8.74
CA VAL A 264 -5.49 -17.36 10.09
C VAL A 264 -5.28 -18.41 11.18
N LYS A 265 -5.84 -19.63 11.03
CA LYS A 265 -5.59 -20.73 11.96
C LYS A 265 -4.11 -21.11 12.00
N ASP A 266 -3.45 -21.21 10.84
CA ASP A 266 -2.03 -21.55 10.75
C ASP A 266 -1.14 -20.44 11.34
N ILE A 267 -1.48 -19.17 11.09
CA ILE A 267 -0.80 -18.00 11.67
C ILE A 267 -0.94 -17.97 13.19
N LEU A 268 -2.14 -18.20 13.73
CA LEU A 268 -2.35 -18.28 15.18
C LEU A 268 -1.55 -19.41 15.83
N LYS A 269 -1.49 -20.58 15.19
CA LYS A 269 -0.64 -21.69 15.66
C LYS A 269 0.84 -21.32 15.65
N ASN A 270 1.30 -20.63 14.62
CA ASN A 270 2.68 -20.18 14.52
C ASN A 270 3.04 -19.17 15.63
N ILE A 271 2.17 -18.19 15.88
CA ILE A 271 2.33 -17.23 16.99
C ILE A 271 2.29 -17.94 18.34
N PHE A 272 1.38 -18.90 18.53
CA PHE A 272 1.34 -19.74 19.73
C PHE A 272 2.68 -20.47 19.92
N ASN A 273 3.20 -21.13 18.90
CA ASN A 273 4.50 -21.81 18.99
C ASN A 273 5.65 -20.84 19.31
N ILE A 274 5.60 -19.58 18.85
CA ILE A 274 6.55 -18.55 19.25
C ILE A 274 6.43 -18.26 20.76
N LEU A 275 5.21 -18.08 21.26
CA LEU A 275 4.93 -17.73 22.66
C LEU A 275 5.31 -18.81 23.67
N TYR A 276 5.35 -20.07 23.28
CA TYR A 276 5.67 -21.19 24.19
C TYR A 276 6.93 -21.96 23.78
N SER A 277 7.73 -21.41 22.87
CA SER A 277 9.01 -22.02 22.49
C SER A 277 10.10 -21.64 23.48
N ASP A 278 10.69 -22.63 24.13
CA ASP A 278 11.89 -22.48 24.98
C ASP A 278 13.16 -22.14 24.18
N ARG A 279 13.12 -22.24 22.85
CA ARG A 279 14.26 -22.01 21.95
C ARG A 279 14.43 -20.56 21.50
N LEU A 280 13.50 -19.68 21.83
CA LEU A 280 13.53 -18.28 21.41
C LEU A 280 13.86 -17.40 22.60
N ASP A 281 14.97 -16.65 22.50
CA ASP A 281 15.35 -15.62 23.46
C ASP A 281 14.48 -14.37 23.28
N LEU A 282 13.20 -14.49 23.65
CA LEU A 282 12.27 -13.37 23.75
C LEU A 282 12.39 -12.74 25.12
N THR A 283 12.52 -11.41 25.16
CA THR A 283 12.37 -10.66 26.41
C THR A 283 10.94 -10.81 26.97
N GLU A 284 10.76 -10.64 28.27
CA GLU A 284 9.42 -10.68 28.90
C GLU A 284 8.47 -9.66 28.26
N GLN A 285 8.99 -8.48 27.91
CA GLN A 285 8.24 -7.43 27.22
C GLN A 285 7.78 -7.86 25.82
N GLU A 286 8.68 -8.42 25.00
CA GLU A 286 8.32 -8.91 23.66
C GLU A 286 7.29 -10.05 23.74
N ARG A 287 7.43 -10.94 24.72
CA ARG A 287 6.48 -12.03 24.94
C ARG A 287 5.10 -11.48 25.34
N HIS A 288 5.06 -10.46 26.19
CA HIS A 288 3.81 -9.80 26.57
C HIS A 288 3.14 -9.12 25.37
N GLU A 289 3.90 -8.39 24.54
CA GLU A 289 3.39 -7.73 23.33
C GLU A 289 2.83 -8.77 22.32
N ILE A 290 3.60 -9.83 22.03
CA ILE A 290 3.16 -10.91 21.12
C ILE A 290 1.90 -11.60 21.66
N ASN A 291 1.79 -11.79 22.99
CA ASN A 291 0.62 -12.41 23.59
C ASN A 291 -0.63 -11.51 23.45
N GLY A 292 -0.47 -10.20 23.66
CA GLY A 292 -1.54 -9.23 23.41
C GLY A 292 -2.02 -9.26 21.95
N ASP A 293 -1.09 -9.30 21.00
CA ASP A 293 -1.41 -9.41 19.58
C ASP A 293 -2.08 -10.74 19.22
N PHE A 294 -1.65 -11.85 19.82
CA PHE A 294 -2.30 -13.16 19.70
C PHE A 294 -3.77 -13.11 20.16
N ASP A 295 -4.04 -12.56 21.34
CA ASP A 295 -5.39 -12.46 21.89
C ASP A 295 -6.29 -11.53 21.07
N ARG A 296 -5.74 -10.41 20.58
CA ARG A 296 -6.45 -9.49 19.67
C ARG A 296 -6.81 -10.18 18.36
N LEU A 297 -5.89 -10.89 17.73
CA LEU A 297 -6.15 -11.61 16.48
C LEU A 297 -7.20 -12.71 16.70
N LYS A 298 -7.04 -13.51 17.75
CA LYS A 298 -7.98 -14.58 18.14
C LYS A 298 -9.40 -14.05 18.32
N THR A 299 -9.56 -12.95 19.06
CA THR A 299 -10.86 -12.31 19.29
C THR A 299 -11.51 -11.80 18.01
N ASN A 300 -10.75 -11.11 17.15
CA ASN A 300 -11.28 -10.58 15.88
C ASN A 300 -11.58 -11.70 14.89
N ALA A 301 -10.76 -12.75 14.84
CA ALA A 301 -11.00 -13.91 13.98
C ALA A 301 -12.26 -14.68 14.40
N TYR A 302 -12.51 -14.80 15.71
CA TYR A 302 -13.77 -15.38 16.22
C TYR A 302 -14.98 -14.52 15.82
N LYS A 303 -14.93 -13.21 16.03
CA LYS A 303 -16.01 -12.27 15.64
C LYS A 303 -16.32 -12.33 14.14
N ALA A 304 -15.28 -12.47 13.31
CA ALA A 304 -15.39 -12.62 11.86
C ALA A 304 -15.82 -14.03 11.40
N LYS A 305 -16.10 -14.95 12.34
CA LYS A 305 -16.44 -16.36 12.07
C LYS A 305 -15.34 -17.10 11.30
N CYS A 306 -14.08 -16.69 11.47
CA CYS A 306 -12.91 -17.35 10.91
C CYS A 306 -12.35 -18.45 11.84
N LEU A 307 -12.80 -18.50 13.09
CA LEU A 307 -12.48 -19.56 14.05
C LEU A 307 -13.78 -20.18 14.55
N ASP A 308 -13.77 -21.51 14.71
CA ASP A 308 -14.84 -22.25 15.35
C ASP A 308 -14.54 -22.42 16.86
N SER A 309 -15.59 -22.63 17.67
CA SER A 309 -15.47 -22.78 19.13
C SER A 309 -14.47 -23.87 19.56
N ILE A 310 -14.38 -24.95 18.77
CA ILE A 310 -13.45 -26.07 19.02
C ILE A 310 -11.99 -25.60 18.91
N VAL A 311 -11.66 -24.76 17.92
CA VAL A 311 -10.30 -24.24 17.73
C VAL A 311 -9.96 -23.23 18.82
N MET A 312 -10.96 -22.49 19.31
CA MET A 312 -10.78 -21.59 20.44
C MET A 312 -10.39 -22.35 21.72
N GLU A 313 -11.02 -23.52 21.96
CA GLU A 313 -10.69 -24.40 23.08
C GLU A 313 -9.32 -25.07 22.93
N GLU A 314 -8.94 -25.53 21.73
CA GLU A 314 -7.61 -26.07 21.46
C GLU A 314 -6.50 -25.06 21.77
N LEU A 315 -6.71 -23.79 21.40
CA LEU A 315 -5.81 -22.68 21.70
C LEU A 315 -5.94 -22.15 23.16
N GLN A 316 -6.84 -22.68 23.97
CA GLN A 316 -6.97 -22.37 25.41
C GLN A 316 -6.38 -23.48 26.28
N LYS A 317 -6.48 -24.75 25.86
CA LYS A 317 -5.98 -25.92 26.59
C LYS A 317 -4.44 -26.05 26.57
N GLY A 318 -3.77 -25.24 25.75
CA GLY A 318 -2.31 -25.13 25.73
C GLY A 318 -1.72 -24.09 26.71
N ASN A 319 -2.56 -23.43 27.51
CA ASN A 319 -2.15 -22.53 28.62
C ASN A 319 -1.89 -23.29 29.90
#